data_AF-A0A922ZMB9-F1
#
_entry.id   AF-A0A922ZMB9-F1
#
_cell.length_a   1.000
_cell.length_b   1.000
_cell.length_c   1.000
_cell.angle_alpha   90.00
_cell.angle_beta   90.00
_cell.angle_gamma   90.00
#
_symmetry.space_group_name_H-M   'P 1'
#
loop_
_entity.id
_entity.type
_entity.pdbx_description
1 polymer ?
#
loop_
_entity_poly.entity_id
_entity_poly.type
_entity_poly.pdbx_seq_one_letter_code
_entity_poly.pdbx_strand_id
1 'polypeptide(L)'
;MSLINFAYLAALAVSITGMVLLDRRFRLFFWRDARRASIVLPLGVAFFLLWDLGGIFLGIFFRGQTEFMTGLLIGPELPIEEVFFLTLLCYNTMNAYTAAGDWLDGRWSRRASTAPSTTGVDG
;
A
#
# COMPACT_ATOMS: atom_id res chain seq x y z
N MET A 1 -6.82 17.16 -23.11
CA MET A 1 -6.35 16.30 -22.00
C MET A 1 -5.02 15.70 -22.40
N SER A 2 -3.92 16.23 -21.86
CA SER A 2 -2.56 15.79 -22.14
C SER A 2 -2.27 14.43 -21.50
N LEU A 3 -1.52 13.56 -22.18
CA LEU A 3 -1.08 12.24 -21.68
C LEU A 3 -0.37 12.33 -20.31
N ILE A 4 0.26 13.48 -20.07
CA ILE A 4 0.91 13.86 -18.80
C ILE A 4 -0.05 13.83 -17.61
N ASN A 5 -1.34 14.12 -17.80
CA ASN A 5 -2.30 14.19 -16.70
C ASN A 5 -2.59 12.80 -16.09
N PHE A 6 -2.45 11.73 -16.89
CA PHE A 6 -2.62 10.36 -16.42
C PHE A 6 -1.32 9.75 -15.90
N ALA A 7 -0.17 10.41 -16.10
CA ALA A 7 1.12 9.86 -15.70
C ALA A 7 1.20 9.63 -14.18
N TYR A 8 0.60 10.52 -13.38
CA TYR A 8 0.56 10.37 -11.93
C TYR A 8 -0.30 9.17 -11.50
N LEU A 9 -1.52 9.06 -12.03
CA LEU A 9 -2.41 7.92 -11.76
C LEU A 9 -1.80 6.60 -12.24
N ALA A 10 -1.11 6.59 -13.39
CA ALA A 10 -0.39 5.43 -13.89
C ALA A 10 0.80 5.07 -12.97
N ALA A 11 1.58 6.04 -12.50
CA ALA A 11 2.68 5.81 -11.57
C ALA A 11 2.17 5.25 -10.23
N LEU A 12 1.02 5.75 -9.73
CA LEU A 12 0.36 5.19 -8.55
C LEU A 12 -0.10 3.75 -8.80
N ALA A 13 -0.74 3.47 -9.94
CA ALA A 13 -1.17 2.11 -10.27
C ALA A 13 0.00 1.12 -10.39
N VAL A 14 1.10 1.53 -11.03
CA VAL A 14 2.35 0.75 -11.11
C VAL A 14 2.92 0.51 -9.71
N SER A 15 2.96 1.54 -8.86
CA SER A 15 3.47 1.43 -7.48
C SER A 15 2.62 0.47 -6.63
N ILE A 16 1.28 0.58 -6.71
CA ILE A 16 0.35 -0.33 -6.03
C ILE A 16 0.55 -1.76 -6.53
N THR A 17 0.68 -1.95 -7.84
CA THR A 17 0.92 -3.27 -8.44
C THR A 17 2.24 -3.86 -7.93
N GLY A 18 3.31 -3.06 -7.88
CA GLY A 18 4.59 -3.47 -7.29
C GLY A 18 4.45 -3.91 -5.83
N MET A 19 3.68 -3.18 -5.04
CA MET A 19 3.40 -3.55 -3.64
C MET A 19 2.60 -4.85 -3.53
N VAL A 20 1.65 -5.12 -4.43
CA VAL A 20 0.92 -6.39 -4.48
C VAL A 20 1.84 -7.55 -4.83
N LEU A 21 2.76 -7.37 -5.77
CA LEU A 21 3.74 -8.39 -6.14
C LEU A 21 4.69 -8.69 -4.98
N LEU A 22 5.16 -7.67 -4.26
CA LEU A 22 5.99 -7.83 -3.06
C LEU A 22 5.23 -8.56 -1.95
N ASP A 23 4.00 -8.15 -1.66
CA ASP A 23 3.18 -8.81 -0.65
C ASP A 23 2.94 -10.29 -0.99
N ARG A 24 2.65 -10.60 -2.26
CA ARG A 24 2.53 -11.99 -2.72
C ARG A 24 3.84 -12.77 -2.57
N ARG A 25 4.99 -12.16 -2.92
CA ARG A 25 6.30 -12.83 -2.92
C ARG A 25 6.79 -13.15 -1.52
N PHE A 26 6.53 -12.28 -0.55
CA PHE A 26 7.00 -12.41 0.82
C PHE A 26 5.92 -12.91 1.80
N ARG A 27 4.65 -12.93 1.37
CA ARG A 27 3.46 -13.29 2.18
C ARG A 27 3.36 -12.43 3.43
N LEU A 28 3.34 -11.10 3.23
CA LEU A 28 3.50 -10.11 4.29
C LEU A 28 2.18 -9.77 4.98
N PHE A 29 1.22 -9.26 4.22
CA PHE A 29 0.00 -8.64 4.71
C PHE A 29 -1.26 -9.35 4.20
N PHE A 30 -1.63 -9.26 2.92
CA PHE A 30 -2.79 -10.01 2.38
C PHE A 30 -2.54 -11.51 2.34
N TRP A 31 -1.31 -11.92 1.99
CA TRP A 31 -0.98 -13.34 1.89
C TRP A 31 -0.67 -14.00 3.24
N ARG A 32 -0.59 -13.19 4.31
CA ARG A 32 -0.49 -13.67 5.68
C ARG A 32 -1.86 -13.83 6.32
N ASP A 33 -2.71 -12.79 6.24
CA ASP A 33 -4.05 -12.78 6.84
C ASP A 33 -5.03 -11.94 5.97
N ALA A 34 -5.51 -12.53 4.87
CA ALA A 34 -6.37 -11.83 3.90
C ALA A 34 -7.62 -11.19 4.53
N ARG A 35 -8.22 -11.83 5.55
CA ARG A 35 -9.39 -11.30 6.27
C ARG A 35 -9.08 -10.03 7.05
N ARG A 36 -7.95 -9.98 7.75
CA ARG A 36 -7.55 -8.78 8.50
C ARG A 36 -7.14 -7.68 7.54
N ALA A 37 -6.41 -8.05 6.49
CA ALA A 37 -6.00 -7.13 5.45
C ALA A 37 -7.17 -6.44 4.75
N SER A 38 -8.22 -7.20 4.41
CA SER A 38 -9.43 -6.66 3.79
C SER A 38 -10.27 -5.76 4.70
N ILE A 39 -10.01 -5.73 6.01
CA ILE A 39 -10.71 -4.87 6.97
C ILE A 39 -9.86 -3.66 7.32
N VAL A 40 -8.60 -3.88 7.68
CA VAL A 40 -7.69 -2.82 8.15
C VAL A 40 -7.35 -1.84 7.04
N LEU A 41 -7.12 -2.32 5.82
CA LEU A 41 -6.80 -1.44 4.69
C LEU A 41 -7.94 -0.44 4.39
N PRO A 42 -9.19 -0.86 4.14
CA PRO A 42 -10.27 0.10 3.89
C PRO A 42 -10.58 0.96 5.12
N LEU A 43 -10.42 0.46 6.35
CA LEU A 43 -10.58 1.29 7.54
C LEU A 43 -9.53 2.40 7.62
N GLY A 44 -8.26 2.10 7.34
CA GLY A 44 -7.19 3.09 7.31
C GLY A 44 -7.42 4.14 6.24
N VAL A 45 -7.79 3.70 5.03
CA VAL A 45 -8.14 4.60 3.92
C VAL A 45 -9.33 5.49 4.28
N ALA A 46 -10.41 4.91 4.85
CA ALA A 46 -11.58 5.67 5.26
C ALA A 46 -11.26 6.69 6.37
N PHE A 47 -10.43 6.31 7.35
CA PHE A 47 -9.98 7.21 8.40
C PHE A 47 -9.22 8.41 7.83
N PHE A 48 -8.24 8.17 6.95
CA PHE A 48 -7.49 9.26 6.33
C PHE A 48 -8.35 10.11 5.40
N LEU A 49 -9.31 9.53 4.68
CA LEU A 49 -10.25 10.29 3.85
C LEU A 49 -11.16 11.19 4.70
N LEU A 50 -11.67 10.70 5.83
CA LEU A 50 -12.46 11.51 6.76
C LEU A 50 -11.62 12.64 7.37
N TRP A 51 -10.36 12.33 7.69
CA TRP A 51 -9.40 13.32 8.16
C TRP A 51 -9.12 14.40 7.10
N ASP A 52 -8.91 13.98 5.86
CA ASP A 52 -8.66 14.85 4.72
C ASP A 52 -9.86 15.77 4.44
N LEU A 53 -11.07 15.21 4.44
CA LEU A 53 -12.32 15.99 4.40
C LEU A 53 -12.39 17.01 5.54
N GLY A 54 -12.05 16.62 6.77
CA GLY A 54 -11.98 17.53 7.91
C GLY A 54 -10.98 18.68 7.67
N GLY A 55 -9.81 18.37 7.13
CA GLY A 55 -8.78 19.35 6.76
C GLY A 55 -9.24 20.34 5.68
N ILE A 56 -10.00 19.86 4.70
CA ILE A 56 -10.64 20.68 3.65
C ILE A 56 -11.71 21.58 4.27
N PHE A 57 -12.59 21.05 5.13
CA PHE A 57 -13.64 21.83 5.78
C PHE A 57 -13.09 22.93 6.70
N LEU A 58 -11.95 22.69 7.36
CA LEU A 58 -11.28 23.69 8.20
C LEU A 58 -10.41 24.68 7.38
N GLY A 59 -10.31 24.51 6.06
CA GLY A 59 -9.52 25.39 5.19
C GLY A 59 -8.00 25.25 5.36
N ILE A 60 -7.54 24.17 6.01
CA ILE A 60 -6.13 23.91 6.31
C ILE A 60 -5.45 23.21 5.13
N PHE A 61 -6.19 22.35 4.42
CA PHE A 61 -5.73 21.64 3.22
C PHE A 61 -6.23 22.37 1.96
N PHE A 62 -5.43 23.33 1.49
CA PHE A 62 -5.62 23.92 0.17
C PHE A 62 -5.12 22.95 -0.90
N ARG A 63 -6.03 22.54 -1.78
CA ARG A 63 -5.78 21.67 -2.94
C ARG A 63 -4.49 22.06 -3.66
N GLY A 64 -3.58 21.11 -3.81
CA GLY A 64 -2.51 21.21 -4.79
C GLY A 64 -3.12 21.16 -6.19
N GLN A 65 -3.59 22.31 -6.69
CA GLN A 65 -3.82 22.57 -8.11
C GLN A 65 -2.47 22.47 -8.83
N THR A 66 -1.88 21.27 -8.88
CA THR A 66 -0.71 21.02 -9.70
C THR A 66 -1.23 20.63 -11.08
N GLU A 67 -0.66 21.24 -12.12
CA GLU A 67 -0.99 21.08 -13.56
C GLU A 67 -1.02 19.62 -14.07
N PHE A 68 -0.70 18.65 -13.22
CA PHE A 68 -0.55 17.23 -13.52
C PHE A 68 -1.73 16.35 -13.07
N MET A 69 -2.69 16.87 -12.31
CA MET A 69 -3.85 16.07 -11.87
C MET A 69 -4.88 15.91 -13.00
N THR A 70 -5.54 14.75 -13.10
CA THR A 70 -6.52 14.47 -14.18
C THR A 70 -7.75 15.38 -14.12
N GLY A 71 -7.98 16.04 -12.99
CA GLY A 71 -9.16 16.87 -12.72
C GLY A 71 -10.41 16.06 -12.38
N LEU A 72 -10.28 14.74 -12.19
CA LEU A 72 -11.40 13.87 -11.85
C LEU A 72 -11.65 13.87 -10.34
N LEU A 73 -12.78 14.42 -9.92
CA LEU A 73 -13.13 14.63 -8.52
C LEU A 73 -14.16 13.58 -8.05
N ILE A 74 -13.96 13.05 -6.85
CA ILE A 74 -14.89 12.24 -6.08
C ILE A 74 -15.52 13.14 -5.00
N GLY A 75 -16.85 13.28 -5.00
CA GLY A 75 -17.53 14.10 -3.99
C GLY A 75 -17.28 15.60 -4.14
N PRO A 76 -17.35 16.41 -3.05
CA PRO A 76 -17.38 17.86 -3.17
C PRO A 76 -16.17 18.41 -3.92
N GLU A 77 -14.95 17.90 -3.67
CA GLU A 77 -13.73 18.45 -4.26
C GLU A 77 -12.50 17.51 -4.20
N LEU A 78 -12.64 16.20 -3.90
CA LEU A 78 -11.48 15.30 -3.67
C LEU A 78 -10.99 14.65 -4.97
N PRO A 79 -9.75 14.89 -5.43
CA PRO A 79 -9.17 14.17 -6.55
C PRO A 79 -9.18 12.65 -6.36
N ILE A 80 -9.53 11.90 -7.41
CA ILE A 80 -9.50 10.44 -7.35
C ILE A 80 -8.11 9.89 -7.03
N GLU A 81 -7.06 10.59 -7.45
CA GLU A 81 -5.66 10.24 -7.22
C GLU A 81 -5.32 10.19 -5.72
N GLU A 82 -6.00 10.97 -4.88
CA GLU A 82 -5.78 10.96 -3.43
C GLU A 82 -6.26 9.64 -2.82
N VAL A 83 -7.36 9.07 -3.31
CA VAL A 83 -7.83 7.74 -2.88
C VAL A 83 -6.78 6.67 -3.21
N PHE A 84 -6.21 6.73 -4.41
CA PHE A 84 -5.12 5.83 -4.83
C PHE A 84 -3.85 6.05 -4.02
N PHE A 85 -3.48 7.30 -3.74
CA PHE A 85 -2.33 7.66 -2.93
C PHE A 85 -2.49 7.18 -1.49
N LEU A 86 -3.64 7.42 -0.84
CA LEU A 86 -3.92 6.95 0.52
C LEU A 86 -3.96 5.42 0.58
N THR A 87 -4.50 4.77 -0.46
CA THR A 87 -4.45 3.31 -0.59
C THR A 87 -3.01 2.82 -0.65
N LEU A 88 -2.18 3.43 -1.50
CA LEU A 88 -0.75 3.12 -1.60
C LEU A 88 -0.03 3.38 -0.27
N LEU A 89 -0.30 4.49 0.41
CA LEU A 89 0.30 4.87 1.68
C LEU A 89 -0.04 3.85 2.78
N CYS A 90 -1.32 3.53 2.95
CA CYS A 90 -1.78 2.55 3.93
C CYS A 90 -1.17 1.18 3.63
N TYR A 91 -1.18 0.78 2.36
CA TYR A 91 -0.68 -0.53 1.95
C TYR A 91 0.84 -0.66 2.11
N ASN A 92 1.60 0.36 1.69
CA ASN A 92 3.04 0.43 1.89
C ASN A 92 3.41 0.39 3.37
N THR A 93 2.69 1.14 4.22
CA THR A 93 2.93 1.16 5.66
C THR A 93 2.76 -0.21 6.29
N MET A 94 1.72 -0.96 5.91
CA MET A 94 1.48 -2.29 6.44
C MET A 94 2.48 -3.33 5.92
N ASN A 95 2.87 -3.26 4.64
CA ASN A 95 3.94 -4.09 4.10
C ASN A 95 5.28 -3.79 4.80
N ALA A 96 5.61 -2.53 5.04
CA ALA A 96 6.82 -2.13 5.76
C ALA A 96 6.80 -2.60 7.21
N TYR A 97 5.67 -2.44 7.91
CA TYR A 97 5.51 -2.88 9.30
C TYR A 97 5.67 -4.40 9.45
N THR A 98 5.00 -5.17 8.59
CA THR A 98 5.09 -6.63 8.60
C THR A 98 6.49 -7.12 8.23
N ALA A 99 7.14 -6.48 7.25
CA ALA A 99 8.52 -6.79 6.89
C ALA A 99 9.51 -6.48 8.03
N ALA A 100 9.35 -5.34 8.69
CA ALA A 100 10.15 -4.97 9.86
C ALA A 100 9.95 -5.96 11.01
N GLY A 101 8.71 -6.37 11.29
CA GLY A 101 8.41 -7.40 12.28
C GLY A 101 9.05 -8.75 11.95
N ASP A 102 8.96 -9.22 10.70
CA ASP A 102 9.62 -10.44 10.25
C ASP A 102 11.16 -10.37 10.35
N TRP A 103 11.74 -9.20 10.10
CA TRP A 103 13.17 -8.95 10.21
C TRP A 103 13.65 -8.96 11.67
N LEU A 104 12.95 -8.24 12.56
CA LEU A 104 13.24 -8.18 13.99
C LEU A 104 13.05 -9.53 14.68
N ASP A 105 12.04 -10.31 14.29
CA ASP A 105 11.78 -11.65 14.83
C ASP A 105 12.77 -12.72 14.34
N GLY A 106 13.73 -12.35 13.47
CA GLY A 106 14.74 -13.25 12.91
C GLY A 106 14.15 -14.38 12.05
N ARG A 107 12.88 -14.26 11.62
CA ARG A 107 12.19 -15.28 10.82
C ARG A 107 12.83 -15.50 9.46
N TRP A 108 13.46 -14.45 8.92
CA TRP A 108 14.20 -14.53 7.66
C TRP A 108 15.42 -15.48 7.76
N SER A 109 16.16 -15.43 8.87
CA SER A 109 17.31 -16.31 9.10
C SER A 109 16.90 -17.76 9.30
N ARG A 110 15.79 -18.02 10.02
CA ARG A 110 15.33 -19.40 10.29
C ARG A 110 14.83 -20.14 9.04
N ARG A 111 14.20 -19.44 8.09
CA ARG A 111 13.77 -20.02 6.80
C ARG A 111 14.95 -20.49 5.94
N ALA A 112 16.10 -19.85 6.02
CA ALA A 112 17.30 -20.28 5.32
C ALA A 112 17.92 -21.54 5.96
N SER A 113 17.83 -21.67 7.29
CA SER A 113 18.39 -22.81 8.03
C SER A 113 17.55 -24.09 7.97
N THR A 114 16.29 -24.03 7.52
CA THR A 114 15.40 -25.21 7.38
C THR A 114 15.45 -25.87 6.01
N ALA A 115 16.41 -25.49 5.15
CA ALA A 115 16.70 -26.24 3.94
C ALA A 115 17.04 -27.71 4.30
N PRO A 116 16.50 -28.72 3.58
CA PRO A 116 16.61 -30.11 4.00
C PRO A 116 18.08 -30.52 4.06
N SER A 117 18.53 -31.00 5.22
CA SER A 117 19.78 -31.74 5.32
C SER A 117 19.62 -33.02 4.51
N THR A 118 20.20 -33.05 3.31
CA THR A 118 20.42 -34.28 2.54
C THR A 118 21.48 -35.12 3.27
N THR A 119 21.09 -35.73 4.39
CA THR A 119 21.91 -36.70 5.11
C THR A 119 21.00 -37.86 5.48
N GLY A 120 21.02 -38.87 4.62
CA GLY A 120 20.21 -40.08 4.74
C GLY A 120 20.31 -40.94 3.48
N VAL A 121 21.52 -41.20 3.00
CA VAL A 121 21.80 -42.32 2.10
C VAL A 121 22.97 -43.07 2.73
N ASP A 122 22.67 -43.84 3.77
CA ASP A 122 23.49 -44.96 4.21
C ASP A 122 22.58 -46.20 4.13
N GLY A 123 22.92 -47.11 3.22
CA GLY A 123 22.28 -48.41 2.98
C GLY A 123 23.13 -49.23 2.04
#